data_AF-A0A315DSN4-F1
#
_entry.id   AF-A0A315DSN4-F1
#
_cell.length_a   1.000
_cell.length_b   1.000
_cell.length_c   1.000
_cell.angle_alpha   90.00
_cell.angle_beta   90.00
_cell.angle_gamma   90.00
#
_symmetry.space_group_name_H-M   'P 1'
#
loop_
_entity.id
_entity.type
_entity.pdbx_description
1 polymer ?
#
loop_
_entity_poly.entity_id
_entity_poly.type
_entity_poly.pdbx_seq_one_letter_code
_entity_poly.pdbx_strand_id
1 'polypeptide(L)'
;MAILSQNSHLMVFDNMRDLSNKMSDALCIAATGGAVGGRQLYTDDGQKNLYLHSAILLNGIHPFMGQTDFADRCCVFELQQFRPGQRKDPAEMQADFDRLYPEILGGFYQLIADIFRVLPNATPTNPGRMIGFCKWLAAMEQVINLPEGSLQDAYRSGQQDMQLESLLDNPLAAAILDFAERMKESSLTLSPSDLYNRLSLLAQFTNNRSAAWPSSAASMSKRLHGLQAPLLSQGILIEWTRGKDRFITLRKVGDPVQAPAPEVEKNAEAERPVGADDAVASGDPVGGDNTVGSVGRIDIHTNTISSF
;
A
#
# COMPACT_ATOMS: atom_id res chain seq x y z
N MET A 1 18.70 -3.20 -1.21
CA MET A 1 17.50 -2.88 -2.01
C MET A 1 17.85 -2.22 -3.32
N ALA A 2 18.28 -0.96 -3.34
CA ALA A 2 18.38 -0.23 -4.61
C ALA A 2 19.37 -0.81 -5.62
N ILE A 3 20.56 -1.22 -5.16
CA ILE A 3 21.56 -1.90 -6.01
C ILE A 3 21.05 -3.28 -6.46
N LEU A 4 20.35 -4.02 -5.60
CA LEU A 4 19.79 -5.33 -5.94
C LEU A 4 18.73 -5.21 -7.05
N SER A 5 17.82 -4.24 -6.91
CA SER A 5 16.76 -3.98 -7.91
C SER A 5 17.31 -3.61 -9.29
N GLN A 6 18.50 -3.02 -9.38
CA GLN A 6 19.13 -2.67 -10.67
C GLN A 6 19.77 -3.87 -11.36
N ASN A 7 20.10 -4.91 -10.60
CA ASN A 7 20.85 -6.07 -11.09
C ASN A 7 20.01 -7.36 -11.10
N SER A 8 18.71 -7.28 -10.81
CA SER A 8 17.84 -8.46 -10.70
C SER A 8 16.41 -8.14 -11.12
N HIS A 9 15.86 -8.98 -12.00
CA HIS A 9 14.45 -8.91 -12.41
C HIS A 9 13.49 -9.30 -11.27
N LEU A 10 13.92 -10.22 -10.40
CA LEU A 10 13.20 -10.68 -9.21
C LEU A 10 14.09 -10.57 -7.98
N MET A 11 13.61 -9.90 -6.95
CA MET A 11 14.23 -9.86 -5.63
C MET A 11 13.49 -10.82 -4.70
N VAL A 12 14.22 -11.74 -4.07
CA VAL A 12 13.65 -12.73 -3.14
C VAL A 12 14.19 -12.47 -1.74
N PHE A 13 13.27 -12.28 -0.78
CA PHE A 13 13.59 -12.16 0.64
C PHE A 13 12.93 -13.33 1.37
N ASP A 14 13.77 -14.27 1.80
CA ASP A 14 13.32 -15.50 2.44
C ASP A 14 13.42 -15.41 3.97
N ASN A 15 12.54 -16.15 4.65
CA ASN A 15 12.45 -16.26 6.10
C ASN A 15 12.36 -14.89 6.83
N MET A 16 11.55 -14.00 6.28
CA MET A 16 11.25 -12.69 6.86
C MET A 16 10.50 -12.85 8.19
N ARG A 17 10.96 -12.09 9.19
CA ARG A 17 10.33 -12.02 10.51
C ARG A 17 9.71 -10.66 10.80
N ASP A 18 10.34 -9.60 10.30
CA ASP A 18 9.92 -8.22 10.56
C ASP A 18 10.36 -7.32 9.40
N LEU A 19 9.70 -6.17 9.25
CA LEU A 19 9.93 -5.19 8.22
C LEU A 19 10.07 -3.79 8.82
N SER A 20 11.28 -3.22 8.76
CA SER A 20 11.49 -1.83 9.18
C SER A 20 10.73 -0.85 8.28
N ASN A 21 10.29 0.29 8.81
CA ASN A 21 9.62 1.35 8.03
C ASN A 21 10.43 1.76 6.78
N LYS A 22 11.75 1.92 6.91
CA LYS A 22 12.61 2.27 5.78
C LYS A 22 12.63 1.20 4.68
N MET A 23 12.55 -0.07 5.06
CA MET A 23 12.49 -1.17 4.11
C MET A 23 11.11 -1.25 3.46
N SER A 24 10.04 -1.07 4.24
CA SER A 24 8.66 -0.94 3.74
C SER A 24 8.55 0.16 2.69
N ASP A 25 9.02 1.38 2.99
CA ASP A 25 9.00 2.50 2.05
C ASP A 25 9.76 2.18 0.76
N ALA A 26 10.94 1.57 0.87
CA ALA A 26 11.74 1.20 -0.30
C ALA A 26 11.06 0.12 -1.17
N LEU A 27 10.36 -0.85 -0.55
CA LEU A 27 9.60 -1.87 -1.27
C LEU A 27 8.38 -1.25 -1.97
N CYS A 28 7.66 -0.33 -1.31
CA CYS A 28 6.55 0.41 -1.92
C CYS A 28 7.01 1.21 -3.14
N ILE A 29 8.15 1.90 -3.05
CA ILE A 29 8.75 2.64 -4.16
C ILE A 29 9.11 1.69 -5.32
N ALA A 30 9.68 0.52 -4.99
CA ALA A 30 10.06 -0.48 -5.99
C ALA A 30 8.86 -1.12 -6.71
N ALA A 31 7.75 -1.35 -5.99
CA ALA A 31 6.54 -1.95 -6.55
C ALA A 31 5.84 -1.07 -7.60
N THR A 32 6.00 0.25 -7.53
CA THR A 32 5.34 1.20 -8.44
C THR A 32 6.28 1.90 -9.42
N GLY A 33 7.59 1.59 -9.41
CA GLY A 33 8.53 2.17 -10.37
C GLY A 33 9.05 3.55 -9.99
N GLY A 34 9.44 3.77 -8.74
CA GLY A 34 9.96 5.06 -8.25
C GLY A 34 11.49 5.17 -8.26
N ALA A 35 12.01 6.16 -7.52
CA ALA A 35 13.45 6.36 -7.36
C ALA A 35 13.83 6.69 -5.91
N VAL A 36 15.02 6.26 -5.51
CA VAL A 36 15.63 6.62 -4.22
C VAL A 36 16.91 7.40 -4.47
N GLY A 37 17.00 8.59 -3.88
CA GLY A 37 18.16 9.46 -3.98
C GLY A 37 19.16 9.21 -2.85
N GLY A 38 20.46 9.30 -3.16
CA GLY A 38 21.54 9.30 -2.19
C GLY A 38 22.63 10.31 -2.57
N ARG A 39 23.37 10.80 -1.58
CA ARG A 39 24.59 11.59 -1.83
C ARG A 39 25.70 10.67 -2.32
N GLN A 40 26.40 11.07 -3.37
CA GLN A 40 27.62 10.40 -3.78
C GLN A 40 28.71 10.67 -2.73
N LEU A 41 29.42 9.62 -2.30
CA LEU A 41 30.54 9.79 -1.37
C LEU A 41 31.74 10.39 -2.12
N TYR A 42 32.32 11.45 -1.54
CA TYR A 42 33.56 12.14 -1.97
C TYR A 42 33.55 12.95 -3.27
N THR A 43 32.41 13.51 -3.70
CA THR A 43 32.39 14.57 -4.72
C THR A 43 31.27 15.59 -4.45
N ASP A 44 31.61 16.86 -4.62
CA ASP A 44 30.79 18.06 -4.40
C ASP A 44 29.36 17.91 -4.96
N ASP A 45 28.35 18.20 -4.14
CA ASP A 45 26.91 18.35 -4.45
C ASP A 45 26.22 17.33 -5.40
N GLY A 46 26.86 16.21 -5.71
CA GLY A 46 26.36 15.18 -6.61
C GLY A 46 25.27 14.31 -5.98
N GLN A 47 24.04 14.44 -6.47
CA GLN A 47 22.93 13.54 -6.15
C GLN A 47 22.90 12.37 -7.13
N LYS A 48 22.94 11.14 -6.61
CA LYS A 48 22.72 9.92 -7.40
C LYS A 48 21.31 9.41 -7.14
N ASN A 49 20.49 9.34 -8.20
CA ASN A 49 19.17 8.73 -8.15
C ASN A 49 19.27 7.28 -8.62
N LEU A 50 18.68 6.36 -7.85
CA LEU A 50 18.56 4.95 -8.20
C LEU A 50 17.09 4.65 -8.44
N TYR A 51 16.73 4.36 -9.69
CA TYR A 51 15.39 3.91 -10.06
C TYR A 51 15.15 2.49 -9.57
N LEU A 52 13.95 2.24 -9.04
CA LEU A 52 13.51 0.97 -8.48
C LEU A 52 12.25 0.53 -9.20
N HIS A 53 12.36 -0.55 -9.98
CA HIS A 53 11.21 -1.26 -10.51
C HIS A 53 11.61 -2.73 -10.70
N SER A 54 11.14 -3.59 -9.81
CA SER A 54 11.51 -5.01 -9.81
C SER A 54 10.40 -5.85 -9.19
N ALA A 55 10.25 -7.09 -9.66
CA ALA A 55 9.36 -8.05 -9.02
C ALA A 55 9.93 -8.43 -7.65
N ILE A 56 9.08 -8.56 -6.64
CA ILE A 56 9.50 -8.82 -5.27
C ILE A 56 8.74 -10.04 -4.76
N LEU A 57 9.47 -11.01 -4.23
CA LEU A 57 8.94 -12.15 -3.50
C LEU A 57 9.40 -12.07 -2.05
N LEU A 58 8.44 -12.06 -1.12
CA LEU A 58 8.70 -12.16 0.30
C LEU A 58 8.14 -13.48 0.81
N ASN A 59 8.92 -14.20 1.61
CA ASN A 59 8.47 -15.39 2.32
C ASN A 59 8.77 -15.26 3.81
N GLY A 60 7.88 -15.77 4.65
CA GLY A 60 8.03 -15.78 6.10
C GLY A 60 6.84 -16.47 6.76
N ILE A 61 7.05 -16.92 8.00
CA ILE A 61 6.00 -17.55 8.82
C ILE A 61 5.40 -16.60 9.86
N HIS A 62 5.97 -15.40 10.01
CA HIS A 62 5.51 -14.37 10.93
C HIS A 62 4.78 -13.28 10.13
N PRO A 63 3.68 -12.71 10.64
CA PRO A 63 2.98 -11.63 9.96
C PRO A 63 3.78 -10.32 10.10
N PHE A 64 4.49 -9.92 9.04
CA PHE A 64 5.34 -8.72 9.02
C PHE A 64 4.74 -7.54 8.23
N MET A 65 3.50 -7.65 7.72
CA MET A 65 2.85 -6.63 6.89
C MET A 65 1.91 -5.70 7.68
N GLY A 66 2.42 -5.09 8.75
CA GLY A 66 1.61 -4.20 9.61
C GLY A 66 1.34 -2.81 9.04
N GLN A 67 2.06 -2.41 7.99
CA GLN A 67 1.87 -1.12 7.31
C GLN A 67 0.86 -1.26 6.18
N THR A 68 -0.26 -0.53 6.27
CA THR A 68 -1.34 -0.59 5.25
C THR A 68 -0.84 -0.25 3.85
N ASP A 69 0.02 0.77 3.73
CA ASP A 69 0.60 1.16 2.45
C ASP A 69 1.33 -0.01 1.78
N PHE A 70 2.10 -0.78 2.55
CA PHE A 70 2.82 -1.93 2.02
C PHE A 70 1.87 -3.08 1.66
N ALA A 71 0.96 -3.43 2.56
CA ALA A 71 0.02 -4.52 2.37
C ALA A 71 -0.89 -4.31 1.14
N ASP A 72 -1.37 -3.09 0.90
CA ASP A 72 -2.24 -2.75 -0.25
C ASP A 72 -1.57 -2.97 -1.63
N ARG A 73 -0.23 -3.12 -1.65
CA ARG A 73 0.57 -3.38 -2.86
C ARG A 73 0.99 -4.84 -3.00
N CYS A 74 0.65 -5.69 -2.04
CA CYS A 74 1.07 -7.08 -2.02
C CYS A 74 -0.03 -8.00 -2.55
N CYS A 75 0.36 -9.02 -3.32
CA CYS A 75 -0.47 -10.18 -3.62
C CYS A 75 -0.08 -11.29 -2.65
N VAL A 76 -1.02 -11.69 -1.78
CA VAL A 76 -0.77 -12.64 -0.69
C VAL A 76 -1.12 -14.06 -1.14
N PHE A 77 -0.21 -14.99 -0.91
CA PHE A 77 -0.43 -16.41 -1.15
C PHE A 77 -0.31 -17.18 0.16
N GLU A 78 -1.40 -17.77 0.62
CA GLU A 78 -1.37 -18.71 1.73
C GLU A 78 -1.14 -20.13 1.18
N LEU A 79 -0.05 -20.76 1.60
CA LEU A 79 0.31 -22.11 1.18
C LEU A 79 -0.12 -23.12 2.24
N GLN A 80 -0.84 -24.16 1.81
CA GLN A 80 -1.22 -25.25 2.71
C GLN A 80 -0.03 -26.11 3.10
N GLN A 81 0.05 -26.48 4.37
CA GLN A 81 1.07 -27.42 4.85
C GLN A 81 0.81 -28.83 4.30
N PHE A 82 1.87 -29.48 3.80
CA PHE A 82 1.80 -30.89 3.44
C PHE A 82 1.56 -31.76 4.67
N ARG A 83 0.55 -32.64 4.58
CA ARG A 83 0.36 -33.74 5.54
C ARG A 83 1.59 -34.66 5.49
N PRO A 84 1.94 -35.39 6.56
CA PRO A 84 3.14 -36.22 6.60
C PRO A 84 3.29 -37.18 5.41
N GLY A 85 2.20 -37.80 4.94
CA GLY A 85 2.21 -38.71 3.79
C GLY A 85 2.19 -38.04 2.40
N GLN A 86 2.10 -36.72 2.32
CA GLN A 86 2.16 -35.96 1.06
C GLN A 86 3.55 -35.37 0.77
N ARG A 87 4.47 -35.48 1.75
CA ARG A 87 5.84 -34.96 1.59
C ARG A 87 6.58 -35.85 0.61
N LYS A 88 7.16 -35.21 -0.42
CA LYS A 88 8.06 -35.85 -1.38
C LYS A 88 9.50 -35.51 -1.05
N ASP A 89 10.42 -36.37 -1.46
CA ASP A 89 11.83 -36.04 -1.44
C ASP A 89 12.09 -34.84 -2.39
N PRO A 90 12.99 -33.90 -2.03
CA PRO A 90 13.28 -32.75 -2.87
C PRO A 90 13.73 -33.11 -4.30
N ALA A 91 14.49 -34.20 -4.49
CA ALA A 91 14.94 -34.62 -5.82
C ALA A 91 13.78 -35.19 -6.65
N GLU A 92 12.86 -35.93 -6.03
CA GLU A 92 11.63 -36.39 -6.70
C GLU A 92 10.74 -35.21 -7.11
N MET A 93 10.58 -34.23 -6.23
CA MET A 93 9.81 -33.02 -6.52
C MET A 93 10.44 -32.22 -7.67
N GLN A 94 11.77 -32.08 -7.69
CA GLN A 94 12.49 -31.40 -8.75
C GLN A 94 12.34 -32.13 -10.09
N ALA A 95 12.47 -33.46 -10.11
CA ALA A 95 12.29 -34.25 -11.32
C ALA A 95 10.85 -34.16 -11.87
N ASP A 96 9.85 -34.16 -10.99
CA ASP A 96 8.45 -33.91 -11.38
C ASP A 96 8.27 -32.50 -11.96
N PHE A 97 8.87 -31.48 -11.35
CA PHE A 97 8.81 -30.11 -11.83
C PHE A 97 9.49 -29.96 -13.20
N ASP A 98 10.71 -30.46 -13.37
CA ASP A 98 11.46 -30.35 -14.62
C ASP A 98 10.71 -31.01 -15.79
N ARG A 99 10.03 -32.12 -15.53
CA ARG A 99 9.17 -32.81 -16.51
C ARG A 99 7.95 -31.97 -16.91
N LEU A 100 7.33 -31.28 -15.96
CA LEU A 100 6.13 -30.45 -16.18
C LEU A 100 6.46 -29.03 -16.63
N TYR A 101 7.70 -28.59 -16.45
CA TYR A 101 8.14 -27.21 -16.65
C TYR A 101 7.76 -26.63 -18.02
N PRO A 102 7.96 -27.33 -19.17
CA PRO A 102 7.60 -26.77 -20.46
C PRO A 102 6.10 -26.50 -20.62
N GLU A 103 5.25 -27.36 -20.06
CA GLU A 103 3.80 -27.23 -20.10
C GLU A 103 3.34 -26.08 -19.20
N ILE A 104 3.87 -26.00 -17.97
CA ILE A 104 3.59 -24.92 -17.02
C ILE A 104 3.96 -23.57 -17.63
N LEU A 105 5.18 -23.47 -18.18
CA LEU A 105 5.69 -22.23 -18.76
C LEU A 105 4.89 -21.81 -20.01
N GLY A 106 4.62 -22.76 -20.90
CA GLY A 106 3.80 -22.52 -22.09
C GLY A 106 2.39 -22.07 -21.73
N GLY A 107 1.78 -22.70 -20.72
CA GLY A 107 0.48 -22.32 -20.18
C GLY A 107 0.46 -20.90 -19.62
N PHE A 108 1.48 -20.50 -18.86
CA PHE A 108 1.59 -19.12 -18.38
C PHE A 108 1.72 -18.11 -19.53
N TYR A 109 2.56 -18.37 -20.52
CA TYR A 109 2.70 -17.45 -21.66
C TYR A 109 1.43 -17.35 -22.50
N GLN A 110 0.73 -18.46 -22.72
CA GLN A 110 -0.54 -18.46 -23.42
C GLN A 110 -1.59 -17.65 -22.65
N LEU A 111 -1.73 -17.88 -21.35
CA LEU A 111 -2.65 -17.15 -20.49
C LEU A 111 -2.35 -15.64 -20.50
N ILE A 112 -1.07 -15.25 -20.39
CA ILE A 112 -0.65 -13.85 -20.45
C ILE A 112 -1.02 -13.23 -21.81
N ALA A 113 -0.77 -13.93 -22.91
CA ALA A 113 -1.12 -13.45 -24.24
C ALA A 113 -2.64 -13.26 -24.40
N ASP A 114 -3.44 -14.19 -23.89
CA ASP A 114 -4.90 -14.12 -23.89
C ASP A 114 -5.40 -12.92 -23.06
N ILE A 115 -4.81 -12.70 -21.88
CA ILE A 115 -5.11 -11.53 -21.03
C ILE A 115 -4.85 -10.23 -21.79
N PHE A 116 -3.69 -10.08 -22.44
CA PHE A 116 -3.35 -8.86 -23.19
C PHE A 116 -4.37 -8.52 -24.29
N ARG A 117 -5.04 -9.52 -24.90
CA ARG A 117 -6.05 -9.27 -25.93
C ARG A 117 -7.31 -8.61 -25.38
N VAL A 118 -7.73 -8.97 -24.16
CA VAL A 118 -8.96 -8.46 -23.54
C VAL A 118 -8.69 -7.29 -22.58
N LEU A 119 -7.45 -7.14 -22.10
CA LEU A 119 -7.04 -6.14 -21.12
C LEU A 119 -7.49 -4.70 -21.44
N PRO A 120 -7.42 -4.17 -22.68
CA PRO A 120 -7.86 -2.81 -22.96
C PRO A 120 -9.30 -2.53 -22.52
N ASN A 121 -10.18 -3.52 -22.66
CA ASN A 121 -11.62 -3.43 -22.40
C ASN A 121 -12.03 -3.93 -20.99
N ALA A 122 -11.11 -4.52 -20.23
CA ALA A 122 -11.39 -4.99 -18.89
C ALA A 122 -11.69 -3.81 -17.94
N THR A 123 -12.74 -3.96 -17.14
CA THR A 123 -13.16 -2.98 -16.14
C THR A 123 -13.13 -3.63 -14.76
N PRO A 124 -12.33 -3.10 -13.80
CA PRO A 124 -12.33 -3.63 -12.45
C PRO A 124 -13.64 -3.28 -11.73
N THR A 125 -14.22 -4.25 -11.02
CA THR A 125 -15.45 -4.10 -10.22
C THR A 125 -15.15 -3.76 -8.77
N ASN A 126 -13.96 -4.15 -8.30
CA ASN A 126 -13.50 -3.91 -6.95
C ASN A 126 -12.12 -3.23 -7.02
N PRO A 127 -12.07 -1.91 -7.29
CA PRO A 127 -10.82 -1.19 -7.44
C PRO A 127 -10.10 -1.05 -6.10
N GLY A 128 -8.97 -1.75 -5.96
CA GLY A 128 -7.99 -1.53 -4.90
C GLY A 128 -6.97 -0.45 -5.27
N ARG A 129 -6.01 -0.23 -4.37
CA ARG A 129 -4.93 0.75 -4.57
C ARG A 129 -4.14 0.52 -5.86
N MET A 130 -3.87 -0.74 -6.18
CA MET A 130 -3.18 -1.17 -7.40
C MET A 130 -4.18 -1.36 -8.55
N ILE A 131 -4.86 -0.29 -8.98
CA ILE A 131 -5.95 -0.37 -9.98
C ILE A 131 -5.51 -1.04 -11.30
N GLY A 132 -4.25 -0.82 -11.72
CA GLY A 132 -3.69 -1.49 -12.89
C GLY A 132 -3.64 -3.01 -12.74
N PHE A 133 -3.33 -3.50 -11.54
CA PHE A 133 -3.37 -4.92 -11.22
C PHE A 133 -4.81 -5.43 -11.09
N CYS A 134 -5.73 -4.67 -10.49
CA CYS A 134 -7.16 -5.02 -10.47
C CYS A 134 -7.73 -5.17 -11.89
N LYS A 135 -7.33 -4.28 -12.83
CA LYS A 135 -7.70 -4.39 -14.24
C LYS A 135 -7.11 -5.64 -14.90
N TRP A 136 -5.88 -6.02 -14.54
CA TRP A 136 -5.27 -7.27 -14.98
C TRP A 136 -6.02 -8.50 -14.46
N LEU A 137 -6.44 -8.51 -13.19
CA LEU A 137 -7.26 -9.56 -12.60
C LEU A 137 -8.63 -9.66 -13.29
N ALA A 138 -9.29 -8.52 -13.55
CA ALA A 138 -10.55 -8.49 -14.30
C ALA A 138 -10.42 -9.07 -15.71
N ALA A 139 -9.31 -8.78 -16.40
CA ALA A 139 -9.01 -9.35 -17.70
C ALA A 139 -8.75 -10.88 -17.60
N MET A 140 -8.02 -11.31 -16.58
CA MET A 140 -7.77 -12.72 -16.31
C MET A 140 -9.07 -13.48 -16.03
N GLU A 141 -9.97 -12.95 -15.20
CA GLU A 141 -11.29 -13.54 -14.91
C GLU A 141 -12.06 -13.86 -16.20
N GLN A 142 -12.04 -12.96 -17.19
CA GLN A 142 -12.66 -13.20 -18.50
C GLN A 142 -12.01 -14.35 -19.27
N VAL A 143 -10.68 -14.42 -19.29
CA VAL A 143 -9.93 -15.45 -20.04
C VAL A 143 -10.15 -16.83 -19.45
N ILE A 144 -10.13 -16.96 -18.12
CA ILE A 144 -10.29 -18.25 -17.43
C ILE A 144 -11.75 -18.55 -17.04
N ASN A 145 -12.71 -17.75 -17.51
CA ASN A 145 -14.15 -17.90 -17.29
C ASN A 145 -14.56 -17.95 -15.81
N LEU A 146 -13.94 -17.11 -14.98
CA LEU A 146 -14.39 -16.90 -13.60
C LEU A 146 -15.49 -15.85 -13.52
N PRO A 147 -16.37 -15.91 -12.50
CA PRO A 147 -17.29 -14.82 -12.22
C PRO A 147 -16.54 -13.51 -12.00
N GLU A 148 -17.11 -12.43 -12.53
CA GLU A 148 -16.54 -11.08 -12.43
C GLU A 148 -16.31 -10.69 -10.96
N GLY A 149 -15.10 -10.21 -10.65
CA GLY A 149 -14.69 -9.81 -9.30
C GLY A 149 -14.11 -10.93 -8.44
N SER A 150 -14.15 -12.19 -8.85
CA SER A 150 -13.71 -13.33 -8.01
C SER A 150 -12.24 -13.23 -7.57
N LEU A 151 -11.32 -12.94 -8.50
CA LEU A 151 -9.90 -12.78 -8.20
C LEU A 151 -9.62 -11.45 -7.51
N GLN A 152 -10.37 -10.40 -7.85
CA GLN A 152 -10.24 -9.09 -7.21
C GLN A 152 -10.64 -9.15 -5.72
N ASP A 153 -11.70 -9.87 -5.40
CA ASP A 153 -12.15 -10.11 -4.03
C ASP A 153 -11.15 -10.96 -3.25
N ALA A 154 -10.61 -12.03 -3.85
CA ALA A 154 -9.55 -12.84 -3.23
C ALA A 154 -8.27 -12.03 -2.98
N TYR A 155 -7.88 -11.16 -3.92
CA TYR A 155 -6.76 -10.25 -3.74
C TYR A 155 -6.99 -9.30 -2.56
N ARG A 156 -8.18 -8.68 -2.49
CA ARG A 156 -8.55 -7.77 -1.39
C ARG A 156 -8.60 -8.51 -0.05
N SER A 157 -9.24 -9.67 0.03
CA SER A 157 -9.37 -10.42 1.28
C SER A 157 -8.00 -10.84 1.80
N GLY A 158 -7.11 -11.34 0.94
CA GLY A 158 -5.75 -11.70 1.34
C GLY A 158 -4.95 -10.52 1.92
N GLN A 159 -5.17 -9.30 1.42
CA GLN A 159 -4.57 -8.09 1.99
C GLN A 159 -5.17 -7.73 3.34
N GLN A 160 -6.51 -7.80 3.47
CA GLN A 160 -7.22 -7.51 4.72
C GLN A 160 -6.86 -8.50 5.83
N ASP A 161 -6.81 -9.80 5.51
CA ASP A 161 -6.48 -10.87 6.44
C ASP A 161 -5.05 -10.73 6.97
N MET A 162 -4.08 -10.51 6.08
CA MET A 162 -2.69 -10.34 6.49
C MET A 162 -2.45 -9.05 7.31
N GLN A 163 -3.17 -7.96 7.00
CA GLN A 163 -3.15 -6.75 7.83
C GLN A 163 -3.74 -7.02 9.22
N LEU A 164 -4.83 -7.78 9.29
CA LEU A 164 -5.45 -8.18 10.55
C LEU A 164 -4.51 -9.04 11.39
N GLU A 165 -3.87 -10.05 10.81
CA GLU A 165 -2.90 -10.90 11.53
C GLU A 165 -1.75 -10.07 12.11
N SER A 166 -1.17 -9.16 11.32
CA SER A 166 -0.08 -8.29 11.81
C SER A 166 -0.56 -7.31 12.88
N LEU A 167 -1.83 -6.88 12.83
CA LEU A 167 -2.44 -6.08 13.88
C LEU A 167 -2.66 -6.85 15.18
N LEU A 168 -3.09 -8.10 15.09
CA LEU A 168 -3.34 -8.95 16.26
C LEU A 168 -2.04 -9.28 17.00
N ASP A 169 -0.91 -9.30 16.31
CA ASP A 169 0.43 -9.40 16.92
C ASP A 169 0.83 -8.16 17.74
N ASN A 170 0.16 -7.02 17.55
CA ASN A 170 0.34 -5.83 18.37
C ASN A 170 -0.64 -5.83 19.57
N PRO A 171 -0.18 -5.95 20.83
CA PRO A 171 -1.07 -6.06 21.98
C PRO A 171 -2.04 -4.89 22.13
N LEU A 172 -1.58 -3.67 21.81
CA LEU A 172 -2.44 -2.48 21.90
C LEU A 172 -3.51 -2.52 20.81
N ALA A 173 -3.17 -2.91 19.59
CA ALA A 173 -4.13 -2.96 18.49
C ALA A 173 -5.15 -4.09 18.70
N ALA A 174 -4.71 -5.28 19.11
CA ALA A 174 -5.57 -6.38 19.52
C ALA A 174 -6.57 -5.97 20.61
N ALA A 175 -6.10 -5.23 21.63
CA ALA A 175 -6.98 -4.74 22.69
C ALA A 175 -7.99 -3.70 22.21
N ILE A 176 -7.66 -2.88 21.20
CA ILE A 176 -8.59 -1.92 20.61
C ILE A 176 -9.66 -2.63 19.78
N LEU A 177 -9.29 -3.67 19.03
CA LEU A 177 -10.24 -4.49 18.27
C LEU A 177 -11.22 -5.20 19.21
N ASP A 178 -10.73 -5.88 20.27
CA ASP A 178 -11.59 -6.50 21.29
C ASP A 178 -12.45 -5.47 22.04
N PHE A 179 -11.88 -4.31 22.37
CA PHE A 179 -12.64 -3.21 22.97
C PHE A 179 -13.76 -2.74 22.03
N ALA A 180 -13.45 -2.56 20.75
CA ALA A 180 -14.40 -2.11 19.76
C ALA A 180 -15.53 -3.12 19.57
N GLU A 181 -15.24 -4.41 19.42
CA GLU A 181 -16.26 -5.45 19.33
C GLU A 181 -17.25 -5.40 20.50
N ARG A 182 -16.75 -5.19 21.73
CA ARG A 182 -17.55 -5.07 22.96
C ARG A 182 -18.31 -3.75 23.10
N MET A 183 -17.99 -2.73 22.31
CA MET A 183 -18.73 -1.46 22.34
C MET A 183 -20.18 -1.69 21.87
N LYS A 184 -21.13 -1.32 22.73
CA LYS A 184 -22.57 -1.33 22.40
C LYS A 184 -22.94 -0.22 21.41
N GLU A 185 -22.26 0.91 21.50
CA GLU A 185 -22.45 2.07 20.63
C GLU A 185 -21.51 2.00 19.43
N SER A 186 -21.90 2.63 18.31
CA SER A 186 -21.07 2.73 17.10
C SER A 186 -19.92 3.73 17.26
N SER A 187 -19.97 4.62 18.26
CA SER A 187 -18.94 5.60 18.55
C SER A 187 -18.81 5.78 20.06
N LEU A 188 -17.58 5.90 20.55
CA LEU A 188 -17.31 6.17 21.96
C LEU A 188 -16.17 7.18 22.11
N THR A 189 -16.42 8.25 22.87
CA THR A 189 -15.45 9.31 23.15
C THR A 189 -15.00 9.23 24.59
N LEU A 190 -13.69 9.12 24.83
CA LEU A 190 -13.09 8.98 26.16
C LEU A 190 -11.88 9.89 26.32
N SER A 191 -11.56 10.23 27.57
CA SER A 191 -10.25 10.85 27.86
C SER A 191 -9.13 9.83 27.60
N PRO A 192 -7.90 10.26 27.27
CA PRO A 192 -6.76 9.36 27.10
C PRO A 192 -6.52 8.45 28.32
N SER A 193 -6.72 8.97 29.53
CA SER A 193 -6.57 8.21 30.77
C SER A 193 -7.65 7.15 30.92
N ASP A 194 -8.91 7.48 30.64
CA ASP A 194 -10.02 6.53 30.74
C ASP A 194 -9.90 5.41 29.71
N LEU A 195 -9.55 5.76 28.46
CA LEU A 195 -9.31 4.78 27.41
C LEU A 195 -8.15 3.85 27.80
N TYR A 196 -7.02 4.42 28.26
CA TYR A 196 -5.87 3.63 28.69
C TYR A 196 -6.22 2.65 29.83
N ASN A 197 -6.98 3.11 30.82
CA ASN A 197 -7.39 2.27 31.94
C ASN A 197 -8.32 1.14 31.48
N ARG A 198 -9.30 1.42 30.63
CA ARG A 198 -10.22 0.41 30.07
C ARG A 198 -9.49 -0.63 29.23
N LEU A 199 -8.62 -0.20 28.31
CA LEU A 199 -7.79 -1.09 27.50
C LEU A 199 -6.84 -1.92 28.36
N SER A 200 -6.22 -1.30 29.39
CA SER A 200 -5.32 -2.01 30.30
C SER A 200 -6.04 -3.05 31.15
N LEU A 201 -7.30 -2.83 31.51
CA LEU A 201 -8.13 -3.83 32.18
C LEU A 201 -8.42 -4.99 31.25
N LEU A 202 -8.88 -4.74 30.02
CA LEU A 202 -9.11 -5.79 29.03
C LEU A 202 -7.84 -6.62 28.75
N ALA A 203 -6.70 -5.96 28.55
CA ALA A 203 -5.43 -6.62 28.29
C ALA A 203 -4.92 -7.51 29.44
N GLN A 204 -5.31 -7.21 30.68
CA GLN A 204 -5.00 -8.08 31.82
C GLN A 204 -5.83 -9.38 31.78
N PHE A 205 -7.10 -9.30 31.37
CA PHE A 205 -7.96 -10.48 31.23
C PHE A 205 -7.57 -11.36 30.02
N THR A 206 -6.95 -10.78 28.99
CA THR A 206 -6.48 -11.51 27.80
C THR A 206 -5.02 -11.96 27.88
N ASN A 207 -4.36 -11.79 29.04
CA ASN A 207 -2.94 -12.12 29.27
C ASN A 207 -1.97 -11.42 28.29
N ASN A 208 -2.37 -10.27 27.73
CA ASN A 208 -1.66 -9.53 26.68
C ASN A 208 -0.73 -8.42 27.23
N ARG A 209 -0.44 -8.38 28.53
CA ARG A 209 0.57 -7.48 29.10
C ARG A 209 1.99 -8.00 28.84
N SER A 210 2.44 -7.87 27.60
CA SER A 210 3.85 -8.03 27.24
C SER A 210 4.62 -6.73 27.52
N ALA A 211 5.96 -6.78 27.43
CA ALA A 211 6.81 -5.58 27.45
C ALA A 211 6.46 -4.57 26.35
N ALA A 212 5.71 -4.99 25.31
CA ALA A 212 5.24 -4.14 24.25
C ALA A 212 3.98 -3.32 24.61
N TRP A 213 3.33 -3.55 25.76
CA TRP A 213 2.20 -2.72 26.20
C TRP A 213 2.65 -1.28 26.52
N PRO A 214 1.88 -0.23 26.16
CA PRO A 214 2.22 1.15 26.52
C PRO A 214 2.28 1.34 28.04
N SER A 215 3.30 2.05 28.53
CA SER A 215 3.50 2.28 29.97
C SER A 215 2.61 3.38 30.56
N SER A 216 1.98 4.19 29.72
CA SER A 216 1.11 5.31 30.13
C SER A 216 0.11 5.70 29.05
N ALA A 217 -0.92 6.45 29.42
CA ALA A 217 -1.89 7.04 28.48
C ALA A 217 -1.21 7.90 27.40
N ALA A 218 -0.16 8.67 27.76
CA ALA A 218 0.59 9.47 26.79
C ALA A 218 1.37 8.60 25.79
N SER A 219 2.01 7.52 26.26
CA SER A 219 2.68 6.57 25.38
C SER A 219 1.68 5.82 24.49
N MET A 220 0.50 5.50 25.00
CA MET A 220 -0.60 4.89 24.22
C MET A 220 -1.02 5.85 23.09
N SER A 221 -1.35 7.11 23.40
CA SER A 221 -1.76 8.09 22.40
C SER A 221 -0.73 8.27 21.29
N LYS A 222 0.57 8.30 21.62
CA LYS A 222 1.64 8.37 20.60
C LYS A 222 1.64 7.17 19.66
N ARG A 223 1.40 5.96 20.19
CA ARG A 223 1.36 4.73 19.40
C ARG A 223 0.09 4.60 18.56
N LEU A 224 -1.05 5.11 19.05
CA LEU A 224 -2.32 5.10 18.31
C LEU A 224 -2.22 5.82 16.96
N HIS A 225 -1.43 6.90 16.86
CA HIS A 225 -1.22 7.57 15.57
C HIS A 225 -0.64 6.63 14.49
N GLY A 226 0.26 5.73 14.86
CA GLY A 226 0.81 4.72 13.95
C GLY A 226 -0.14 3.57 13.63
N LEU A 227 -1.21 3.40 14.43
CA LEU A 227 -2.21 2.35 14.25
C LEU A 227 -3.49 2.86 13.57
N GLN A 228 -3.59 4.16 13.27
CA GLN A 228 -4.80 4.75 12.73
C GLN A 228 -5.21 4.15 11.38
N ALA A 229 -4.28 4.08 10.41
CA ALA A 229 -4.58 3.52 9.10
C ALA A 229 -4.86 2.01 9.14
N PRO A 230 -4.05 1.19 9.85
CA PRO A 230 -4.36 -0.23 10.06
C PRO A 230 -5.71 -0.49 10.74
N LEU A 231 -6.06 0.26 11.79
CA LEU A 231 -7.34 0.08 12.47
C LEU A 231 -8.50 0.53 11.58
N LEU A 232 -8.30 1.57 10.77
CA LEU A 232 -9.30 2.01 9.81
C LEU A 232 -9.57 0.93 8.75
N SER A 233 -8.54 0.22 8.25
CA SER A 233 -8.75 -0.89 7.30
C SER A 233 -9.52 -2.07 7.90
N GLN A 234 -9.53 -2.17 9.24
CA GLN A 234 -10.38 -3.10 10.01
C GLN A 234 -11.72 -2.47 10.46
N GLY A 235 -12.10 -1.33 9.89
CA GLY A 235 -13.38 -0.66 10.14
C GLY A 235 -13.45 0.15 11.43
N ILE A 236 -12.33 0.47 12.06
CA ILE A 236 -12.23 1.27 13.29
C ILE A 236 -11.54 2.61 13.02
N LEU A 237 -12.32 3.69 13.02
CA LEU A 237 -11.83 5.05 12.92
C LEU A 237 -11.42 5.57 14.30
N ILE A 238 -10.21 6.14 14.40
CA ILE A 238 -9.72 6.84 15.59
C ILE A 238 -9.60 8.33 15.29
N GLU A 239 -10.24 9.15 16.11
CA GLU A 239 -10.21 10.61 16.00
C GLU A 239 -9.74 11.24 17.32
N TRP A 240 -9.16 12.43 17.22
CA TRP A 240 -8.74 13.22 18.37
C TRP A 240 -9.35 14.60 18.32
N THR A 241 -9.84 15.08 19.45
CA THR A 241 -10.29 16.47 19.57
C THR A 241 -9.10 17.39 19.74
N ARG A 242 -9.08 18.50 18.98
CA ARG A 242 -8.07 19.57 19.12
C ARG A 242 -8.59 20.60 20.11
N GLY A 243 -7.89 20.83 21.22
CA GLY A 243 -8.31 21.82 22.22
C GLY A 243 -7.67 21.66 23.59
N LYS A 244 -8.20 22.41 24.56
CA LYS A 244 -7.76 22.38 25.96
C LYS A 244 -8.09 21.04 26.63
N ASP A 245 -9.23 20.46 26.26
CA ASP A 245 -9.62 19.11 26.63
C ASP A 245 -9.29 18.14 25.49
N ARG A 246 -8.51 17.11 25.80
CA ARG A 246 -8.09 16.09 24.83
C ARG A 246 -8.97 14.86 25.00
N PHE A 247 -9.72 14.52 23.96
CA PHE A 247 -10.48 13.28 23.89
C PHE A 247 -10.05 12.43 22.70
N ILE A 248 -10.27 11.14 22.82
CA ILE A 248 -10.06 10.13 21.77
C ILE A 248 -11.42 9.51 21.48
N THR A 249 -11.82 9.54 20.22
CA THR A 249 -13.05 8.91 19.73
C THR A 249 -12.68 7.64 18.98
N LEU A 250 -13.32 6.52 19.35
CA LEU A 250 -13.28 5.26 18.60
C LEU A 250 -14.64 5.07 17.93
N ARG A 251 -14.66 4.93 16.60
CA ARG A 251 -15.88 4.78 15.82
C ARG A 251 -15.82 3.55 14.91
N LYS A 252 -16.86 2.72 14.94
CA LYS A 252 -17.10 1.64 13.97
C LYS A 252 -17.61 2.27 12.68
N VAL A 253 -16.87 2.16 11.59
CA VAL A 253 -17.19 2.82 10.31
C VAL A 253 -17.56 1.85 9.18
N GLY A 254 -17.58 0.53 9.42
CA GLY A 254 -17.76 -0.45 8.33
C GLY A 254 -16.55 -0.47 7.40
N ASP A 255 -16.65 -1.14 6.24
CA ASP A 255 -15.54 -1.27 5.30
C ASP A 255 -15.19 0.10 4.67
N PRO A 256 -14.01 0.68 4.92
CA PRO A 256 -13.67 2.07 4.58
C PRO A 256 -13.56 2.35 3.08
N VAL A 257 -13.54 1.33 2.22
CA VAL A 257 -13.55 1.53 0.74
C VAL A 257 -14.93 1.98 0.24
N GLN A 258 -16.00 1.78 1.03
CA GLN A 258 -17.34 2.28 0.73
C GLN A 258 -17.73 3.55 1.50
N ALA A 259 -16.85 4.08 2.35
CA ALA A 259 -17.15 5.32 3.05
C ALA A 259 -17.10 6.49 2.03
N PRO A 260 -18.19 7.26 1.82
CA PRO A 260 -18.07 8.51 1.10
C PRO A 260 -17.03 9.36 1.81
N ALA A 261 -16.16 10.03 1.04
CA ALA A 261 -15.16 10.93 1.59
C ALA A 261 -15.82 11.82 2.66
N PRO A 262 -15.21 12.00 3.85
CA PRO A 262 -15.78 12.87 4.85
C PRO A 262 -16.01 14.24 4.22
N GLU A 263 -17.26 14.72 4.27
CA GLU A 263 -17.58 16.08 3.86
C GLU A 263 -16.65 17.01 4.65
N VAL A 264 -15.72 17.63 3.92
CA VAL A 264 -14.90 18.70 4.48
C VAL A 264 -15.88 19.81 4.79
N GLU A 265 -16.30 19.94 6.05
CA GLU A 265 -16.97 21.14 6.54
C GLU A 265 -16.05 22.31 6.21
N LYS A 266 -16.46 23.08 5.20
CA LYS A 266 -15.85 24.36 4.86
C LYS A 266 -16.08 25.29 6.03
N ASN A 267 -15.11 25.37 6.93
CA ASN A 267 -15.06 26.46 7.89
C ASN A 267 -14.96 27.78 7.11
N ALA A 268 -15.92 28.65 7.38
CA ALA A 268 -16.08 29.95 6.74
C ALA A 268 -14.77 30.76 6.82
N GLU A 269 -14.13 30.97 5.67
CA GLU A 269 -13.12 31.99 5.51
C GLU A 269 -13.80 33.36 5.45
N ALA A 270 -13.43 34.22 6.39
CA ALA A 270 -13.84 35.60 6.43
C ALA A 270 -13.40 36.32 5.15
N GLU A 271 -14.38 36.89 4.44
CA GLU A 271 -14.16 37.80 3.32
C GLU A 271 -13.26 38.96 3.75
N ARG A 272 -12.12 39.10 3.07
CA ARG A 272 -11.40 40.37 2.98
C ARG A 272 -11.76 41.01 1.65
N PRO A 273 -12.28 42.24 1.61
CA PRO A 273 -12.57 42.90 0.34
C PRO A 273 -11.27 43.31 -0.35
N VAL A 274 -11.21 43.08 -1.66
CA VAL A 274 -10.19 43.60 -2.58
C VAL A 274 -10.83 44.70 -3.43
N GLY A 275 -10.15 45.83 -3.53
CA GLY A 275 -10.44 46.97 -4.40
C GLY A 275 -10.15 48.27 -3.64
N ALA A 276 -9.42 49.25 -4.16
CA ALA A 276 -8.76 49.48 -5.43
C ALA A 276 -7.69 50.56 -5.18
N ASP A 277 -6.64 50.61 -6.00
CA ASP A 277 -6.12 51.87 -6.56
C ASP A 277 -4.97 51.57 -7.53
N ASP A 278 -5.30 51.72 -8.82
CA ASP A 278 -4.34 51.96 -9.89
C ASP A 278 -3.85 53.41 -9.79
N ALA A 279 -2.52 53.61 -9.74
CA ALA A 279 -1.92 54.88 -10.11
C ALA A 279 -0.58 54.65 -10.81
N VAL A 280 -0.66 54.82 -12.12
CA VAL A 280 0.36 54.99 -13.16
C VAL A 280 1.58 55.81 -12.70
N ALA A 281 2.79 55.32 -12.99
CA ALA A 281 3.94 56.17 -13.28
C ALA A 281 4.87 55.52 -14.31
N SER A 282 5.00 56.24 -15.42
CA SER A 282 5.84 56.05 -16.61
C SER A 282 7.35 56.09 -16.37
N GLY A 283 8.13 55.39 -17.21
CA GLY A 283 9.58 55.53 -17.32
C GLY A 283 10.23 54.55 -18.32
N ASP A 284 10.40 55.03 -19.55
CA ASP A 284 10.89 54.43 -20.80
C ASP A 284 12.31 53.77 -20.84
N PRO A 285 12.71 53.15 -21.99
CA PRO A 285 13.56 51.94 -22.07
C PRO A 285 14.96 52.15 -22.69
N VAL A 286 15.81 51.11 -22.61
CA VAL A 286 16.99 50.85 -23.46
C VAL A 286 17.09 49.31 -23.54
N GLY A 287 17.00 48.60 -24.67
CA GLY A 287 17.68 48.78 -25.96
C GLY A 287 18.76 47.68 -26.05
N GLY A 288 18.56 46.65 -26.87
CA GLY A 288 19.52 45.54 -26.99
C GLY A 288 19.05 44.37 -27.85
N ASP A 289 19.20 44.56 -29.16
CA ASP A 289 19.02 43.64 -30.28
C ASP A 289 19.76 42.29 -30.11
N ASN A 290 19.12 41.19 -30.51
CA ASN A 290 19.70 40.29 -31.52
C ASN A 290 18.78 39.12 -31.88
N THR A 291 18.61 39.00 -33.19
CA THR A 291 17.91 37.98 -33.95
C THR A 291 18.74 36.70 -34.13
N VAL A 292 18.05 35.67 -34.68
CA VAL A 292 18.53 34.55 -35.51
C VAL A 292 18.38 33.15 -34.88
N GLY A 293 17.58 32.29 -35.56
CA GLY A 293 17.81 30.84 -35.54
C GLY A 293 16.57 29.92 -35.55
N SER A 294 15.83 29.88 -36.65
CA SER A 294 14.85 28.82 -36.95
C SER A 294 15.52 27.65 -37.67
N VAL A 295 15.51 26.43 -37.12
CA VAL A 295 15.49 25.10 -37.81
C VAL A 295 15.16 24.05 -36.72
N GLY A 296 14.32 23.02 -36.84
CA GLY A 296 13.49 22.50 -37.92
C GLY A 296 12.65 21.32 -37.38
N ARG A 297 11.51 21.12 -38.04
CA ARG A 297 10.55 20.03 -37.90
C ARG A 297 11.18 18.70 -38.34
N ILE A 298 10.90 17.60 -37.64
CA ILE A 298 11.02 16.25 -38.21
C ILE A 298 9.70 15.52 -37.95
N ASP A 299 8.98 15.32 -39.05
CA ASP A 299 7.90 14.34 -39.21
C ASP A 299 8.52 12.95 -39.34
N ILE A 300 7.94 11.92 -38.72
CA ILE A 300 8.16 10.52 -39.11
C ILE A 300 6.82 9.89 -39.45
N HIS A 301 6.70 9.56 -40.73
CA HIS A 301 5.61 8.83 -41.35
C HIS A 301 5.55 7.36 -40.92
N THR A 302 4.32 6.91 -40.74
CA THR A 302 3.81 5.55 -40.98
C THR A 302 4.39 4.86 -42.22
N ASN A 303 4.76 3.57 -42.13
CA ASN A 303 4.16 2.53 -42.99
C ASN A 303 4.58 1.06 -42.70
N THR A 304 3.56 0.19 -42.78
CA THR A 304 3.49 -1.18 -43.35
C THR A 304 4.20 -2.41 -42.73
N ILE A 305 3.38 -3.28 -42.13
CA ILE A 305 3.16 -4.73 -42.41
C ILE A 305 4.29 -5.53 -43.09
N SER A 306 4.76 -6.60 -42.42
CA SER A 306 4.89 -7.94 -43.05
C SER A 306 4.85 -9.07 -42.02
N SER A 307 4.01 -10.05 -42.33
CA SER A 307 3.88 -11.41 -41.78
C SER A 307 5.20 -12.18 -41.61
N PHE A 308 5.37 -12.84 -40.45
CA PHE A 308 5.53 -14.29 -40.27
C PHE A 308 5.29 -14.65 -38.80
#